data_AF-R5KMD4-F1
#
_entry.id   AF-R5KMD4-F1
#
_cell.length_a   1.000
_cell.length_b   1.000
_cell.length_c   1.000
_cell.angle_alpha   90.00
_cell.angle_beta   90.00
_cell.angle_gamma   90.00
#
_symmetry.space_group_name_H-M   'P 1'
#
loop_
_entity.id
_entity.type
_entity.pdbx_description
1 polymer ?
#
loop_
_entity_poly.entity_id
_entity_poly.type
_entity_poly.pdbx_seq_one_letter_code
_entity_poly.pdbx_strand_id
1 'polypeptide(L)'
;MTLYSILLFVLVYYDHRTDGSKKGCYFNVNTPKTPAGKRKVPMLSFVKEAIIMEKERQELLDLHCIATIDGYTDFIFINRFGNPQHQGTLNKAIRRIIRDCNDEQFLKNDNPEVLLPHFSCHSLRHTFTTRMCEAGVNVKVIQDTLGHKDISTTLNIYTDVTKELRQSEFEGLDSYFKSEYNKVSNE
;
A
#
# COMPACT_ATOMS: atom_id res chain seq x y z
N MET A 1 -11.34 -19.59 -2.82
CA MET A 1 -10.65 -18.36 -3.24
C MET A 1 -9.30 -18.33 -2.53
N THR A 2 -8.22 -18.73 -3.20
CA THR A 2 -6.91 -18.91 -2.56
C THR A 2 -6.25 -17.55 -2.36
N LEU A 3 -6.19 -17.10 -1.11
CA LEU A 3 -5.48 -15.87 -0.73
C LEU A 3 -3.97 -16.14 -0.77
N TYR A 4 -3.27 -15.55 -1.74
CA TYR A 4 -1.81 -15.57 -1.78
C TYR A 4 -1.27 -14.57 -0.75
N SER A 5 -0.18 -14.91 -0.07
CA SER A 5 0.44 -14.04 0.94
C SER A 5 1.90 -13.81 0.64
N ILE A 6 2.35 -12.55 0.62
CA ILE A 6 3.77 -12.18 0.58
C ILE A 6 4.23 -11.72 1.96
N LEU A 7 5.47 -12.07 2.30
CA LEU A 7 6.18 -11.54 3.46
C LEU A 7 6.76 -10.16 3.08
N LEU A 8 6.26 -9.10 3.72
CA LEU A 8 6.70 -7.74 3.46
C LEU A 8 7.85 -7.37 4.40
N PHE A 9 9.02 -7.04 3.86
CA PHE A 9 10.11 -6.41 4.61
C PHE A 9 10.23 -4.94 4.25
N VAL A 10 10.53 -4.09 5.23
CA VAL A 10 10.77 -2.67 5.00
C VAL A 10 12.25 -2.48 4.70
N LEU A 11 12.56 -2.23 3.44
CA LEU A 11 13.89 -1.80 3.03
C LEU A 11 14.06 -0.31 3.37
N VAL A 12 15.03 0.01 4.22
CA VAL A 12 15.33 1.39 4.61
C VAL A 12 16.67 1.80 4.02
N TYR A 13 16.70 2.99 3.43
CA TYR A 13 17.93 3.57 2.91
C TYR A 13 18.45 4.63 3.87
N TYR A 14 19.71 4.51 4.25
CA TYR A 14 20.40 5.48 5.10
C TYR A 14 21.42 6.26 4.26
N ASP A 15 21.37 7.60 4.33
CA ASP A 15 22.40 8.53 3.83
C ASP A 15 23.08 9.16 5.05
N HIS A 16 24.13 8.52 5.57
CA HIS A 16 24.90 9.05 6.69
C HIS A 16 26.01 9.96 6.15
N ARG A 17 25.75 11.28 6.12
CA ARG A 17 26.75 12.27 5.71
C ARG A 17 27.69 12.71 6.84
N THR A 18 27.29 12.59 8.10
CA THR A 18 28.07 13.12 9.24
C THR A 18 27.77 12.40 10.57
N ASP A 19 28.02 11.10 10.68
CA ASP A 19 28.12 10.50 12.03
C ASP A 19 29.18 9.39 12.09
N GLY A 20 29.94 9.40 13.18
CA GLY A 20 31.36 9.02 13.26
C GLY A 20 31.75 7.54 13.15
N SER A 21 31.03 6.70 12.42
CA SER A 21 31.46 5.30 12.21
C SER A 21 31.10 4.64 10.87
N LYS A 22 30.20 5.22 10.05
CA LYS A 22 29.89 4.70 8.71
C LYS A 22 29.70 5.84 7.71
N LYS A 23 30.66 6.02 6.81
CA LYS A 23 30.54 6.96 5.66
C LYS A 23 29.91 6.23 4.49
N GLY A 24 28.79 6.72 3.96
CA GLY A 24 28.21 6.25 2.70
C GLY A 24 26.70 6.13 2.69
N CYS A 25 26.17 5.88 1.49
CA CYS A 25 24.77 5.57 1.21
C CYS A 25 24.58 4.06 1.16
N TYR A 26 23.74 3.49 2.01
CA TYR A 26 23.51 2.04 2.01
C TYR A 26 22.07 1.68 2.38
N PHE A 27 21.63 0.53 1.85
CA PHE A 27 20.35 -0.08 2.23
C PHE A 27 20.54 -0.96 3.46
N ASN A 28 19.51 -1.03 4.28
CA ASN A 28 19.42 -1.87 5.44
C ASN A 28 17.99 -2.43 5.51
N VAL A 29 17.85 -3.74 5.72
CA VAL A 29 16.56 -4.37 5.93
C VAL A 29 16.21 -4.19 7.41
N ASN A 30 15.35 -3.21 7.70
CA ASN A 30 14.82 -3.08 9.05
C ASN A 30 13.83 -4.21 9.30
N THR A 31 14.32 -5.30 9.89
CA THR A 31 13.44 -6.30 10.47
C THR A 31 12.72 -5.64 11.65
N PRO A 32 11.38 -5.71 11.72
CA PRO A 32 10.67 -5.11 12.82
C PRO A 32 11.15 -5.70 14.15
N LYS A 33 11.48 -4.82 15.10
CA LYS A 33 12.00 -5.18 16.44
C LYS A 33 11.02 -6.06 17.25
N THR A 34 9.78 -6.19 16.79
CA THR A 34 8.72 -6.99 17.43
C THR A 34 8.06 -7.94 16.40
N PRO A 35 7.54 -9.10 16.85
CA PRO A 35 6.82 -10.05 16.00
C PRO A 35 5.67 -9.42 15.20
N ALA A 36 5.06 -8.35 15.73
CA ALA A 36 3.95 -7.61 15.13
C ALA A 36 4.25 -6.99 13.76
N GLY A 37 5.52 -6.81 13.38
CA GLY A 37 5.86 -6.29 12.06
C GLY A 37 6.05 -7.36 10.97
N LYS A 38 6.14 -8.65 11.33
CA LYS A 38 6.09 -9.74 10.35
C LYS A 38 4.63 -10.05 10.07
N ARG A 39 4.14 -9.67 8.89
CA ARG A 39 2.74 -9.87 8.50
C ARG A 39 2.62 -10.54 7.14
N LYS A 40 1.57 -11.34 7.01
CA LYS A 40 1.11 -11.89 5.73
C LYS A 40 0.01 -10.98 5.21
N VAL A 41 0.26 -10.34 4.08
CA VAL A 41 -0.75 -9.49 3.44
C VAL A 41 -1.46 -10.30 2.36
N PRO A 42 -2.80 -10.44 2.45
CA PRO A 42 -3.65 -10.87 1.35
C PRO A 42 -3.32 -10.17 0.03
N MET A 43 -2.98 -10.94 -1.00
CA MET A 43 -2.73 -10.41 -2.32
C MET A 43 -3.96 -10.55 -3.21
N LEU A 44 -4.40 -9.43 -3.77
CA LEU A 44 -5.45 -9.37 -4.79
C LEU A 44 -4.93 -9.96 -6.11
N SER A 45 -5.80 -10.54 -6.94
CA SER A 45 -5.40 -11.21 -8.19
C SER A 45 -4.59 -10.30 -9.12
N PHE A 46 -5.06 -9.07 -9.32
CA PHE A 46 -4.36 -8.10 -10.18
C PHE A 46 -2.97 -7.70 -9.63
N VAL A 47 -2.77 -7.75 -8.31
CA VAL A 47 -1.45 -7.51 -7.70
C VAL A 47 -0.51 -8.68 -7.97
N LYS A 48 -1.03 -9.91 -7.93
CA LYS A 48 -0.27 -11.11 -8.32
C LYS A 48 0.15 -11.03 -9.77
N GLU A 49 -0.78 -10.68 -10.65
CA GLU A 49 -0.53 -10.50 -12.08
C GLU A 49 0.53 -9.43 -12.31
N ALA A 50 0.45 -8.27 -11.64
CA ALA A 50 1.45 -7.22 -11.76
C ALA A 50 2.87 -7.67 -11.33
N ILE A 51 2.99 -8.48 -10.27
CA ILE A 51 4.29 -9.03 -9.83
C ILE A 51 4.83 -10.05 -10.86
N ILE A 52 3.96 -10.86 -11.46
CA ILE A 52 4.35 -11.80 -12.51
C ILE A 52 4.83 -11.03 -13.75
N MET A 53 4.09 -10.01 -14.19
CA MET A 53 4.49 -9.15 -15.30
C MET A 53 5.85 -8.48 -15.05
N GLU A 54 6.11 -8.03 -13.83
CA GLU A 54 7.41 -7.45 -13.46
C GLU A 54 8.54 -8.49 -13.53
N LYS A 55 8.29 -9.73 -13.10
CA LYS A 55 9.25 -10.83 -13.23
C LYS A 55 9.55 -11.16 -14.69
N GLU A 56 8.52 -11.31 -15.52
CA GLU A 56 8.67 -11.57 -16.96
C GLU A 56 9.44 -10.43 -17.64
N ARG A 57 9.14 -9.18 -17.29
CA ARG A 57 9.87 -7.99 -17.79
C ARG A 57 11.35 -8.04 -17.41
N GLN A 58 11.68 -8.46 -16.18
CA GLN A 58 13.06 -8.61 -15.73
C GLN A 58 13.80 -9.70 -16.49
N GLU A 59 13.17 -10.86 -16.68
CA GLU A 59 13.73 -11.97 -17.46
C GLU A 59 13.98 -11.56 -18.92
N LEU A 60 13.04 -10.86 -19.56
CA LEU A 60 13.18 -10.37 -20.94
C LEU A 60 14.33 -9.37 -21.12
N LEU A 61 14.69 -8.64 -20.08
CA LEU A 61 15.76 -7.64 -20.10
C LEU A 61 17.07 -8.16 -19.51
N ASP A 62 17.14 -9.44 -19.17
CA ASP A 62 18.24 -10.08 -18.46
C ASP A 62 18.66 -9.30 -17.19
N LEU A 63 17.66 -8.79 -16.47
CA LEU A 63 17.83 -8.04 -15.24
C LEU A 63 17.66 -8.96 -14.03
N HIS A 64 18.75 -9.18 -13.30
CA HIS A 64 18.74 -10.01 -12.09
C HIS A 64 19.19 -9.21 -10.88
N CYS A 65 18.69 -9.59 -9.71
CA CYS A 65 19.14 -8.98 -8.46
C CYS A 65 20.59 -9.41 -8.16
N ILE A 66 21.49 -8.43 -8.03
CA ILE A 66 22.89 -8.67 -7.64
C ILE A 66 23.17 -8.31 -6.19
N ALA A 67 22.21 -7.69 -5.52
CA ALA A 67 22.38 -7.16 -4.18
C ALA A 67 22.08 -8.23 -3.12
N THR A 68 22.97 -8.35 -2.14
CA THR A 68 22.70 -9.01 -0.86
C THR A 68 22.69 -7.95 0.22
N ILE A 69 21.59 -7.82 0.96
CA ILE A 69 21.44 -6.82 2.03
C ILE A 69 20.95 -7.54 3.28
N ASP A 70 21.77 -7.51 4.33
CA ASP A 70 21.50 -8.17 5.62
C ASP A 70 21.09 -9.65 5.50
N GLY A 71 21.70 -10.36 4.53
CA GLY A 71 21.44 -11.77 4.25
C GLY A 71 20.20 -12.04 3.37
N TYR A 72 19.49 -10.99 2.94
CA TYR A 72 18.39 -11.10 1.97
C TYR A 72 18.90 -10.86 0.55
N THR A 73 18.44 -11.71 -0.37
CA THR A 73 18.71 -11.67 -1.81
C THR A 73 17.39 -11.62 -2.60
N ASP A 74 17.48 -11.64 -3.93
CA ASP A 74 16.33 -11.83 -4.82
C ASP A 74 15.22 -10.78 -4.64
N PHE A 75 15.65 -9.52 -4.49
CA PHE A 75 14.73 -8.39 -4.39
C PHE A 75 13.91 -8.27 -5.68
N ILE A 76 12.59 -8.23 -5.54
CA ILE A 76 11.66 -8.14 -6.68
C ILE A 76 11.80 -6.79 -7.40
N PHE A 77 11.96 -5.67 -6.68
CA PHE A 77 11.99 -4.35 -7.30
C PHE A 77 13.43 -3.84 -7.43
N ILE A 78 14.04 -4.08 -8.58
CA ILE A 78 15.41 -3.66 -8.91
C ILE A 78 15.43 -2.52 -9.94
N ASN A 79 16.53 -1.79 -9.97
CA ASN A 79 16.86 -0.83 -11.01
C ASN A 79 17.56 -1.55 -12.18
N ARG A 80 17.86 -0.81 -13.25
CA ARG A 80 18.56 -1.32 -14.45
C ARG A 80 19.97 -1.88 -14.21
N PHE A 81 20.50 -1.74 -13.01
CA PHE A 81 21.81 -2.22 -12.59
C PHE A 81 21.71 -3.40 -11.60
N GLY A 82 20.54 -4.00 -11.42
CA GLY A 82 20.34 -5.14 -10.52
C GLY A 82 20.30 -4.79 -9.02
N ASN A 83 20.34 -3.50 -8.68
CA ASN A 83 20.29 -3.04 -7.28
C ASN A 83 18.85 -2.66 -6.89
N PRO A 84 18.45 -2.78 -5.61
CA PRO A 84 17.11 -2.41 -5.17
C PRO A 84 16.72 -0.97 -5.51
N GLN A 85 15.45 -0.79 -5.84
CA GLN A 85 14.88 0.52 -6.11
C GLN A 85 14.94 1.43 -4.88
N HIS A 86 15.43 2.65 -5.07
CA HIS A 86 15.46 3.66 -4.02
C HIS A 86 14.12 4.41 -3.92
N GLN A 87 13.59 4.56 -2.70
CA GLN A 87 12.30 5.23 -2.44
C GLN A 87 12.21 6.65 -3.04
N GLY A 88 13.32 7.40 -3.03
CA GLY A 88 13.37 8.74 -3.61
C GLY A 88 13.24 8.74 -5.13
N THR A 89 13.64 7.65 -5.80
CA THR A 89 13.46 7.47 -7.25
C THR A 89 12.00 7.23 -7.57
N LEU A 90 11.30 6.42 -6.76
CA LEU A 90 9.89 6.14 -6.94
C LEU A 90 9.02 7.40 -6.79
N ASN A 91 9.23 8.20 -5.75
CA ASN A 91 8.50 9.47 -5.59
C ASN A 91 8.82 10.49 -6.70
N LYS A 92 10.04 10.47 -7.26
CA LYS A 92 10.38 11.27 -8.45
C LYS A 92 9.64 10.76 -9.69
N ALA A 93 9.52 9.45 -9.86
CA ALA A 93 8.76 8.84 -10.96
C ALA A 93 7.27 9.21 -10.86
N ILE A 94 6.66 9.10 -9.68
CA ILE A 94 5.27 9.55 -9.44
C ILE A 94 5.09 11.02 -9.84
N ARG A 95 6.00 11.90 -9.42
CA ARG A 95 5.96 13.33 -9.82
C ARG A 95 6.10 13.57 -11.31
N ARG A 96 6.80 12.71 -12.04
CA ARG A 96 6.88 12.77 -13.51
C ARG A 96 5.56 12.34 -14.12
N ILE A 97 5.02 11.20 -13.70
CA ILE A 97 3.72 10.69 -14.14
C ILE A 97 2.61 11.74 -13.94
N ILE A 98 2.54 12.37 -12.77
CA ILE A 98 1.55 13.42 -12.49
C ILE A 98 1.66 14.58 -13.49
N ARG A 99 2.89 15.03 -13.76
CA ARG A 99 3.16 16.10 -14.72
C ARG A 99 2.72 15.69 -16.12
N ASP A 100 3.19 14.54 -16.60
CA ASP A 100 2.93 14.05 -17.95
C ASP A 100 1.41 13.87 -18.19
N CYS A 101 0.69 13.32 -17.21
CA CYS A 101 -0.77 13.21 -17.26
C CYS A 101 -1.46 14.59 -17.28
N ASN A 102 -1.03 15.54 -16.47
CA ASN A 102 -1.61 16.87 -16.42
C ASN A 102 -1.32 17.65 -17.71
N ASP A 103 -0.11 17.57 -18.23
CA ASP A 103 0.30 18.17 -19.51
C ASP A 103 -0.55 17.61 -20.66
N GLU A 104 -0.83 16.29 -20.66
CA GLU A 104 -1.75 15.68 -21.64
C GLU A 104 -3.17 16.24 -21.56
N GLN A 105 -3.67 16.57 -20.35
CA GLN A 105 -4.98 17.21 -20.22
C GLN A 105 -4.98 18.62 -20.80
N PHE A 106 -3.92 19.41 -20.57
CA PHE A 106 -3.78 20.74 -21.14
C PHE A 106 -3.65 20.73 -22.67
N LEU A 107 -3.10 19.66 -23.26
CA LEU A 107 -3.08 19.50 -24.72
C LEU A 107 -4.47 19.23 -25.32
N LYS A 108 -5.40 18.68 -24.54
CA LYS A 108 -6.77 18.36 -24.99
C LYS A 108 -7.73 19.52 -24.76
N ASN A 109 -7.52 20.31 -23.72
CA ASN A 109 -8.38 21.41 -23.33
C ASN A 109 -7.56 22.50 -22.61
N ASP A 110 -7.70 23.76 -23.00
CA ASP A 110 -7.02 24.90 -22.38
C ASP A 110 -7.41 25.11 -20.90
N ASN A 111 -8.58 24.61 -20.49
CA ASN A 111 -9.05 24.63 -19.10
C ASN A 111 -9.55 23.25 -18.67
N PRO A 112 -8.64 22.31 -18.34
CA PRO A 112 -9.00 20.96 -17.96
C PRO A 112 -9.74 20.92 -16.62
N GLU A 113 -10.87 20.22 -16.58
CA GLU A 113 -11.72 20.14 -15.37
C GLU A 113 -11.11 19.30 -14.25
N VAL A 114 -10.28 18.32 -14.59
CA VAL A 114 -9.69 17.37 -13.63
C VAL A 114 -8.20 17.25 -13.85
N LEU A 115 -7.43 17.63 -12.84
CA LEU A 115 -5.98 17.46 -12.77
C LEU A 115 -5.60 16.51 -11.64
N LEU A 116 -4.54 15.75 -11.85
CA LEU A 116 -3.97 14.94 -10.79
C LEU A 116 -3.29 15.85 -9.76
N PRO A 117 -3.66 15.74 -8.47
CA PRO A 117 -2.99 16.47 -7.41
C PRO A 117 -1.61 15.88 -7.15
N HIS A 118 -0.77 16.61 -6.42
CA HIS A 118 0.51 16.06 -5.98
C HIS A 118 0.30 14.97 -4.92
N PHE A 119 0.75 13.74 -5.20
CA PHE A 119 0.70 12.62 -4.26
C PHE A 119 2.02 11.84 -4.20
N SER A 120 2.16 10.99 -3.19
CA SER A 120 3.36 10.18 -2.93
C SER A 120 3.01 8.71 -2.68
N CYS A 121 4.01 7.85 -2.50
CA CYS A 121 3.78 6.46 -2.09
C CYS A 121 2.98 6.34 -0.78
N HIS A 122 3.17 7.29 0.14
CA HIS A 122 2.40 7.30 1.39
C HIS A 122 0.92 7.66 1.13
N SER A 123 0.67 8.57 0.19
CA SER A 123 -0.68 8.91 -0.25
C SER A 123 -1.40 7.70 -0.85
N LEU A 124 -0.71 6.89 -1.66
CA LEU A 124 -1.28 5.65 -2.23
C LEU A 124 -1.69 4.65 -1.13
N ARG A 125 -0.89 4.52 -0.07
CA ARG A 125 -1.23 3.68 1.09
C ARG A 125 -2.46 4.20 1.83
N HIS A 126 -2.61 5.52 1.96
CA HIS A 126 -3.82 6.12 2.51
C HIS A 126 -5.03 5.84 1.64
N THR A 127 -4.93 6.04 0.32
CA THR A 127 -6.00 5.73 -0.62
C THR A 127 -6.42 4.25 -0.52
N PHE A 128 -5.47 3.32 -0.45
CA PHE A 128 -5.78 1.91 -0.25
C PHE A 128 -6.53 1.65 1.07
N THR A 129 -6.15 2.34 2.14
CA THR A 129 -6.83 2.26 3.44
C THR A 129 -8.26 2.80 3.36
N THR A 130 -8.44 3.98 2.77
CA THR A 130 -9.77 4.59 2.56
C THR A 130 -10.66 3.68 1.74
N ARG A 131 -10.16 3.09 0.65
CA ARG A 131 -10.93 2.14 -0.18
C ARG A 131 -11.34 0.88 0.58
N MET A 132 -10.48 0.36 1.46
CA MET A 132 -10.86 -0.76 2.33
C MET A 132 -11.96 -0.36 3.31
N CYS A 133 -11.92 0.85 3.88
CA CYS A 133 -12.97 1.36 4.75
C CYS A 133 -14.30 1.53 4.00
N GLU A 134 -14.28 2.14 2.81
CA GLU A 134 -15.46 2.33 1.94
C GLU A 134 -16.09 0.99 1.54
N ALA A 135 -15.27 -0.05 1.34
CA ALA A 135 -15.74 -1.40 1.04
C ALA A 135 -16.25 -2.18 2.28
N GLY A 136 -16.32 -1.54 3.46
CA GLY A 136 -16.80 -2.17 4.69
C GLY A 136 -15.84 -3.20 5.28
N VAL A 137 -14.55 -3.19 4.92
CA VAL A 137 -13.58 -4.12 5.49
C VAL A 137 -13.42 -3.85 6.99
N ASN A 138 -13.46 -4.91 7.79
CA ASN A 138 -13.31 -4.81 9.24
C ASN A 138 -12.01 -4.08 9.62
N VAL A 139 -12.11 -3.08 10.50
CA VAL A 139 -11.00 -2.22 10.93
C VAL A 139 -9.81 -3.02 11.47
N LYS A 140 -10.08 -4.14 12.17
CA LYS A 140 -9.02 -5.00 12.69
C LYS A 140 -8.23 -5.65 11.56
N VAL A 141 -8.90 -6.08 10.50
CA VAL A 141 -8.27 -6.64 9.29
C VAL A 141 -7.44 -5.57 8.57
N ILE A 142 -7.94 -4.34 8.48
CA ILE A 142 -7.21 -3.20 7.92
C ILE A 142 -5.93 -2.92 8.73
N GLN A 143 -6.03 -2.87 10.05
CA GLN A 143 -4.90 -2.63 10.95
C GLN A 143 -3.84 -3.72 10.82
N ASP A 144 -4.25 -4.99 10.82
CA ASP A 144 -3.33 -6.13 10.70
C ASP A 144 -2.63 -6.13 9.34
N THR A 145 -3.34 -5.76 8.27
CA THR A 145 -2.81 -5.64 6.91
C THR A 145 -1.78 -4.50 6.77
N LEU A 146 -2.03 -3.37 7.44
CA LEU A 146 -1.15 -2.20 7.40
C LEU A 146 -0.05 -2.25 8.46
N GLY A 147 -0.17 -3.09 9.50
CA GLY A 147 0.75 -3.20 10.64
C GLY A 147 1.13 -1.86 11.23
N HIS A 148 0.15 -0.98 11.43
CA HIS A 148 0.34 0.27 12.17
C HIS A 148 0.40 -0.04 13.67
N LYS A 149 1.52 0.33 14.32
CA LYS A 149 1.61 0.33 15.80
C LYS A 149 0.76 1.45 16.39
N ASP A 150 0.62 2.56 15.67
CA ASP A 150 -0.17 3.71 16.06
C ASP A 150 -1.47 3.73 15.26
N ILE A 151 -2.58 3.56 15.98
CA ILE A 151 -3.93 3.41 15.43
C ILE A 151 -4.47 4.76 14.92
N SER A 152 -3.93 5.88 15.40
CA SER A 152 -4.49 7.21 15.23
C SER A 152 -4.70 7.61 13.77
N THR A 153 -3.76 7.27 12.87
CA THR A 153 -3.90 7.61 11.45
C THR A 153 -4.97 6.78 10.74
N THR A 154 -5.07 5.49 11.07
CA THR A 154 -6.13 4.62 10.52
C THR A 154 -7.49 4.98 11.11
N LEU A 155 -7.54 5.34 12.40
CA LEU A 155 -8.75 5.73 13.09
C LEU A 155 -9.28 7.07 12.58
N ASN A 156 -8.42 8.05 12.26
CA ASN A 156 -8.82 9.34 11.71
C ASN A 156 -9.49 9.18 10.33
N ILE A 157 -8.90 8.38 9.44
CA ILE A 157 -9.51 8.03 8.14
C ILE A 157 -10.82 7.29 8.37
N TYR A 158 -10.82 6.34 9.31
CA TYR A 158 -12.01 5.58 9.64
C TYR A 158 -13.12 6.51 10.14
N THR A 159 -12.86 7.46 11.04
CA THR A 159 -13.87 8.39 11.60
C THR A 159 -14.57 9.24 10.56
N ASP A 160 -13.87 9.64 9.50
CA ASP A 160 -14.47 10.42 8.42
C ASP A 160 -15.41 9.53 7.57
N VAL A 161 -14.96 8.33 7.21
CA VAL A 161 -15.78 7.35 6.46
C VAL A 161 -16.92 6.76 7.31
N THR A 162 -16.74 6.64 8.63
CA THR A 162 -17.75 6.01 9.50
C THR A 162 -18.99 6.85 9.70
N LYS A 163 -18.97 8.17 9.47
CA LYS A 163 -20.20 8.97 9.61
C LYS A 163 -21.27 8.51 8.63
N GLU A 164 -20.87 8.18 7.41
CA GLU A 164 -21.74 7.66 6.35
C GLU A 164 -22.03 6.16 6.56
N LEU A 165 -21.00 5.37 6.89
CA LEU A 165 -21.15 3.93 7.11
C LEU A 165 -22.04 3.60 8.34
N ARG A 166 -21.96 4.40 9.42
CA ARG A 166 -22.71 4.18 10.66
C ARG A 166 -24.21 4.16 10.45
N GLN A 167 -24.72 5.01 9.57
CA GLN A 167 -26.16 5.04 9.28
C GLN A 167 -26.60 3.73 8.61
N SER A 168 -25.86 3.27 7.59
CA SER A 168 -26.14 2.01 6.90
C SER A 168 -26.00 0.76 7.79
N GLU A 169 -25.03 0.76 8.70
CA GLU A 169 -24.83 -0.35 9.65
C GLU A 169 -25.97 -0.43 10.67
N PHE A 170 -26.45 0.72 11.18
CA PHE A 170 -27.59 0.74 12.11
C PHE A 170 -28.91 0.38 11.42
N GLU A 171 -29.10 0.73 10.15
CA GLU A 171 -30.25 0.29 9.35
C GLU A 171 -30.22 -1.23 9.09
N GLY A 172 -29.05 -1.78 8.81
CA GLY A 172 -28.84 -3.23 8.70
C GLY A 172 -29.12 -3.95 10.02
N LEU A 173 -28.67 -3.39 11.15
CA LEU A 173 -28.90 -3.92 12.48
C LEU A 173 -30.41 -3.91 12.85
N ASP A 174 -31.10 -2.81 12.57
CA ASP A 174 -32.54 -2.68 12.80
C ASP A 174 -33.33 -3.69 11.95
N SER A 175 -32.93 -3.87 10.69
CA SER A 175 -33.51 -4.88 9.80
C SER A 175 -33.29 -6.31 10.31
N TYR A 176 -32.10 -6.61 10.81
CA TYR A 176 -31.79 -7.90 11.42
C TYR A 176 -32.68 -8.17 12.64
N PHE A 177 -32.76 -7.23 13.59
CA PHE A 177 -33.59 -7.40 14.78
C PHE A 177 -35.09 -7.51 14.45
N LYS A 178 -35.60 -6.76 13.48
CA LYS A 178 -36.97 -6.93 12.97
C LYS A 178 -37.20 -8.33 12.41
N SER A 179 -36.24 -8.87 11.67
CA SER A 179 -36.35 -10.23 11.11
C SER A 179 -36.36 -11.30 12.20
N GLU A 180 -35.53 -11.16 13.24
CA GLU A 180 -35.48 -12.09 14.37
C GLU A 180 -36.75 -12.00 15.24
N TYR A 181 -37.24 -10.78 15.50
CA TYR A 181 -38.49 -10.58 16.23
C TYR A 181 -39.69 -11.21 15.49
N ASN A 182 -39.75 -11.06 14.17
CA ASN A 182 -40.83 -11.65 13.35
C ASN A 182 -40.76 -13.18 13.26
N LYS A 183 -39.58 -13.80 13.42
CA LYS A 183 -39.46 -15.26 13.52
C LYS A 183 -40.02 -15.77 14.85
N VAL A 184 -39.66 -15.11 15.95
CA VAL A 184 -40.14 -15.46 17.30
C VAL A 184 -41.64 -15.22 17.47
N SER A 185 -42.21 -14.24 16.77
CA SER A 185 -43.63 -13.90 16.87
C SER A 185 -44.56 -14.80 16.02
N ASN A 186 -43.99 -15.61 15.12
CA ASN A 186 -44.72 -16.51 14.23
C ASN A 186 -44.54 -18.00 14.59
N GLU A 187 -43.90 -18.29 15.73
CA GLU A 187 -43.92 -19.59 16.42
C GLU A 187 -44.93 -19.55 17.57
#